data_AF-A0A060Z7I0-F1
#
_entry.id   AF-A0A060Z7I0-F1
#
_cell.length_a   1.000
_cell.length_b   1.000
_cell.length_c   1.000
_cell.angle_alpha   90.00
_cell.angle_beta   90.00
_cell.angle_gamma   90.00
#
_symmetry.space_group_name_H-M   'P 1'
#
loop_
_entity.id
_entity.type
_entity.pdbx_description
1 polymer ?
#
loop_
_entity_poly.entity_id
_entity_poly.type
_entity_poly.pdbx_seq_one_letter_code
_entity_poly.pdbx_strand_id
1 'polypeptide(L)' 'MNKSSPAKQQPPPAEVAVPDDEVTVQQLNELLSNSSGFYSLPTQHFNEVFPRIYVGNA' A
#
# COMPACT_ATOMS: atom_id res chain seq x y z
N MET A 1 15.99 26.63 -20.27
CA MET A 1 15.64 25.37 -20.97
C MET A 1 14.91 24.49 -19.98
N ASN A 2 13.59 24.30 -20.13
CA ASN A 2 12.77 23.57 -19.15
C ASN A 2 12.51 22.16 -19.70
N LYS A 3 13.26 21.16 -19.23
CA LYS A 3 12.98 19.75 -19.52
C LYS A 3 12.08 19.22 -18.40
N SER A 4 10.77 19.22 -18.63
CA SER A 4 9.81 18.50 -17.81
C SER A 4 9.89 17.01 -18.14
N SER A 5 10.19 16.19 -17.14
CA SER A 5 10.17 14.73 -17.24
C SER A 5 8.74 14.25 -17.44
N PRO A 6 8.46 13.30 -18.36
CA PRO A 6 7.12 12.74 -18.48
C PRO A 6 6.84 11.86 -17.26
N ALA A 7 5.84 12.23 -16.47
CA ALA A 7 5.23 11.32 -15.51
C ALA A 7 4.74 10.09 -16.28
N LYS A 8 5.24 8.89 -15.91
CA LYS A 8 4.67 7.63 -16.39
C LYS A 8 3.22 7.59 -15.90
N GLN A 9 2.27 7.93 -16.76
CA GLN A 9 0.87 7.60 -16.55
C GLN A 9 0.78 6.07 -16.55
N GLN A 10 0.69 5.51 -15.36
CA GLN A 10 0.36 4.12 -15.15
C GLN A 10 -1.03 3.90 -15.75
N PRO A 11 -1.21 2.97 -16.69
CA PRO A 11 -2.53 2.69 -17.24
C PRO A 11 -3.49 2.31 -16.10
N PRO A 12 -4.78 2.68 -16.19
CA PRO A 12 -5.77 2.27 -15.20
C PRO A 12 -5.71 0.75 -15.08
N PRO A 13 -5.67 0.19 -13.86
CA PRO A 13 -5.60 -1.25 -13.71
C PRO A 13 -6.79 -1.89 -14.41
N ALA A 14 -6.51 -2.89 -15.25
CA ALA A 14 -7.56 -3.72 -15.82
C ALA A 14 -8.45 -4.22 -14.66
N GLU A 15 -9.75 -3.97 -14.77
CA GLU A 15 -10.76 -4.41 -13.82
C GLU A 15 -10.87 -5.94 -13.95
N VAL A 16 -9.97 -6.63 -13.26
CA VAL A 16 -10.04 -8.08 -13.09
C VAL A 16 -11.24 -8.30 -12.18
N ALA A 17 -12.29 -8.93 -12.70
CA ALA A 17 -13.42 -9.36 -11.89
C ALA A 17 -12.91 -10.41 -10.90
N VAL A 18 -12.58 -9.95 -9.69
CA VAL A 18 -12.17 -10.82 -8.59
C VAL A 18 -13.46 -11.38 -7.97
N PRO A 19 -13.55 -12.71 -7.75
CA PRO A 19 -14.67 -13.31 -7.03
C PRO A 19 -14.93 -12.58 -5.71
N ASP A 20 -16.18 -12.44 -5.29
CA ASP A 20 -16.54 -11.73 -4.03
C ASP A 20 -15.87 -12.32 -2.77
N ASP A 21 -15.38 -13.56 -2.82
CA ASP A 21 -14.62 -14.23 -1.75
C ASP A 21 -13.09 -14.03 -1.83
N GLU A 22 -12.59 -13.43 -2.90
CA GLU A 22 -11.15 -13.22 -3.10
C GLU A 22 -10.76 -11.77 -2.81
N VAL A 23 -9.85 -11.60 -1.84
CA VAL A 23 -9.32 -10.28 -1.52
C VAL A 23 -8.29 -9.89 -2.58
N THR A 24 -8.56 -8.80 -3.29
CA THR A 24 -7.67 -8.28 -4.33
C THR A 24 -6.45 -7.59 -3.72
N VAL A 25 -5.33 -7.55 -4.46
CA VAL A 25 -4.15 -6.77 -4.06
C VAL A 25 -4.46 -5.28 -3.94
N GLN A 26 -5.36 -4.75 -4.77
CA GLN A 26 -5.79 -3.35 -4.68
C GLN A 26 -6.53 -3.07 -3.38
N GLN A 27 -7.41 -3.97 -2.97
CA GLN A 27 -8.16 -3.81 -1.73
C GLN A 27 -7.25 -3.87 -0.51
N LEU A 28 -6.22 -4.73 -0.52
CA LEU A 28 -5.18 -4.73 0.51
C LEU A 28 -4.38 -3.42 0.52
N ASN A 29 -4.02 -2.91 -0.66
CA ASN A 29 -3.30 -1.64 -0.79
C ASN A 29 -4.12 -0.46 -0.24
N GLU A 30 -5.42 -0.42 -0.51
CA GLU A 30 -6.33 0.59 0.05
C GLU A 30 -6.38 0.50 1.57
N LEU A 31 -6.46 -0.70 2.13
CA LEU A 31 -6.49 -0.96 3.58
C LEU A 31 -5.19 -0.54 4.28
N LEU A 32 -4.05 -0.63 3.59
CA LEU A 32 -2.73 -0.23 4.11
C LEU A 32 -2.42 1.26 3.90
N SER A 33 -3.10 1.90 2.96
CA SER A 33 -2.97 3.32 2.69
C SER A 33 -3.74 4.15 3.72
N ASN A 34 -3.30 5.37 3.97
CA ASN A 34 -4.09 6.33 4.73
C ASN A 34 -5.23 6.92 3.89
N SER A 35 -6.06 7.77 4.50
CA SER A 35 -7.17 8.46 3.81
C SER A 35 -6.75 9.37 2.64
N SER A 36 -5.45 9.62 2.47
CA SER A 36 -4.89 10.40 1.37
C SER A 36 -4.26 9.52 0.28
N GLY A 37 -4.32 8.19 0.42
CA GLY A 37 -3.76 7.22 -0.54
C GLY A 37 -2.24 7.03 -0.41
N PHE A 38 -1.62 7.49 0.67
CA PHE A 38 -0.18 7.31 0.91
C PHE A 38 0.10 6.22 1.95
N TYR A 39 1.25 5.56 1.80
CA TYR A 39 1.76 4.61 2.80
C TYR A 39 2.61 5.33 3.85
N SER A 40 2.47 4.91 5.11
CA SER A 40 3.26 5.43 6.21
C SER A 40 4.42 4.49 6.56
N LEU A 41 5.58 5.06 6.83
CA LEU A 41 6.73 4.31 7.33
C LEU A 41 6.61 4.05 8.84
N PRO A 42 7.20 2.95 9.36
CA PRO A 42 7.27 2.72 10.79
C PRO A 42 7.94 3.88 11.52
N THR A 43 7.31 4.36 12.60
CA THR A 43 7.84 5.43 13.46
C THR A 43 8.62 4.89 14.66
N GLN A 44 8.55 3.58 14.90
CA GLN A 44 9.19 2.88 16.01
C GLN A 44 10.00 1.69 15.49
N HIS A 45 10.98 1.26 16.30
CA HIS A 45 11.85 0.13 15.98
C HIS A 45 11.12 -1.22 16.02
N PHE A 46 10.13 -1.36 16.91
CA PHE A 46 9.24 -2.52 16.97
C PHE A 46 7.87 -2.14 17.53
N ASN A 47 6.85 -2.95 17.23
CA ASN A 47 5.50 -2.81 17.76
C ASN A 47 4.98 -4.19 18.18
N GLU A 48 4.21 -4.26 19.28
CA GLU A 48 3.42 -5.44 19.61
C GLU A 48 2.12 -5.42 18.80
N VAL A 49 2.00 -6.35 17.85
CA VAL A 49 0.86 -6.41 16.91
C VAL A 49 -0.23 -7.39 17.37
N PHE A 50 0.12 -8.28 18.30
CA PHE A 50 -0.77 -9.25 18.95
C PHE A 50 -0.13 -9.67 20.28
N PRO A 51 -0.88 -10.16 21.29
CA PRO A 51 -0.30 -10.58 22.56
C PRO A 51 0.94 -11.47 22.41
N ARG A 52 2.09 -10.95 22.85
CA ARG A 52 3.42 -11.57 22.79
C ARG A 52 3.98 -11.79 21.37
N ILE A 53 3.44 -11.13 20.36
CA ILE A 53 3.97 -11.11 18.99
C ILE A 53 4.43 -9.69 18.66
N TYR A 54 5.72 -9.56 18.42
CA TYR A 54 6.38 -8.29 18.13
C TYR A 54 6.92 -8.30 16.70
N VAL A 55 6.71 -7.19 15.98
CA VAL A 55 7.24 -6.96 14.64
C VAL A 55 8.12 -5.72 14.67
N GLY A 56 9.36 -5.84 14.19
CA GLY A 56 10.33 -4.75 14.14
C GLY A 56 11.35 -4.95 13.02
N ASN A 57 12.21 -3.95 12.82
CA ASN A 57 13.32 -4.02 11.87
C ASN A 57 14.60 -4.59 12.52
N ALA A 58 15.56 -4.97 11.67
CA ALA A 58 16.86 -5.56 12.04
C ALA A 58 17.91 -4.50 12.37
#